data_AF-A0A835ULF8-F1
#
_entry.id   AF-A0A835ULF8-F1
#
_cell.length_a   1.000
_cell.length_b   1.000
_cell.length_c   1.000
_cell.angle_alpha   90.00
_cell.angle_beta   90.00
_cell.angle_gamma   90.00
#
_symmetry.space_group_name_H-M   'P 1'
#
loop_
_entity.id
_entity.type
_entity.pdbx_description
1 polymer ?
#
loop_
_entity_poly.entity_id
_entity_poly.type
_entity_poly.pdbx_seq_one_letter_code
_entity_poly.pdbx_strand_id
1 'polypeptide(L)'
;MSDTSHASFDLPSPLPTHSITSSAHLASPTPNPPPLFSMAKLLPFLLLSLILSSALLLLRAEDNMPHEKPTEEQLLIRRSRYGPGSLRSYQCSGECGRRCSRTQYRKACMLFCGKCCRKCLCVPPGFYGNKQLCSCYNNWKTKRGGPKCP
;
A
#
# COMPACT_ATOMS: atom_id res chain seq x y z
N MET A 1 4.76 -8.90 29.75
CA MET A 1 4.36 -10.22 30.28
C MET A 1 3.64 -10.91 29.12
N SER A 2 4.31 -11.50 28.14
CA SER A 2 5.51 -12.33 28.26
C SER A 2 6.44 -12.19 27.05
N ASP A 3 7.72 -12.41 27.34
CA ASP A 3 8.90 -12.54 26.47
C ASP A 3 8.68 -13.62 25.38
N THR A 4 9.47 -13.78 24.30
CA THR A 4 10.88 -14.18 24.34
C THR A 4 11.51 -14.17 22.92
N SER A 5 12.73 -13.59 22.84
CA SER A 5 13.97 -14.04 22.15
C SER A 5 14.03 -14.55 20.69
N HIS A 6 14.78 -13.78 19.88
CA HIS A 6 16.00 -14.14 19.11
C HIS A 6 16.30 -15.61 18.76
N ALA A 7 16.66 -15.83 17.48
CA ALA A 7 17.75 -16.72 17.08
C ALA A 7 18.35 -16.27 15.73
N SER A 8 19.68 -16.23 15.67
CA SER A 8 20.52 -15.84 14.52
C SER A 8 21.29 -17.07 13.99
N PHE A 9 21.84 -16.89 12.77
CA PHE A 9 22.98 -17.59 12.14
C PHE A 9 22.87 -19.11 11.87
N ASP A 10 23.07 -19.50 10.60
CA ASP A 10 24.30 -20.21 10.21
C ASP A 10 24.44 -20.32 8.68
N LEU A 11 25.68 -20.13 8.23
CA LEU A 11 26.20 -20.31 6.87
C LEU A 11 27.23 -21.44 6.93
N PRO A 12 27.36 -22.28 5.87
CA PRO A 12 28.72 -22.61 5.43
C PRO A 12 28.92 -22.69 3.90
N SER A 13 30.13 -22.29 3.49
CA SER A 13 30.82 -22.39 2.19
C SER A 13 31.20 -23.86 1.81
N PRO A 14 32.15 -24.20 0.91
CA PRO A 14 32.58 -23.69 -0.43
C PRO A 14 32.84 -24.80 -1.52
N LEU A 15 33.09 -24.38 -2.78
CA LEU A 15 33.92 -24.98 -3.89
C LEU A 15 33.55 -26.37 -4.51
N PRO A 16 33.98 -26.75 -5.76
CA PRO A 16 35.32 -26.55 -6.35
C PRO A 16 35.44 -26.18 -7.85
N THR A 17 36.72 -25.94 -8.18
CA THR A 17 37.44 -25.60 -9.42
C THR A 17 37.45 -26.68 -10.50
N HIS A 18 37.50 -26.29 -11.78
CA HIS A 18 38.19 -27.05 -12.84
C HIS A 18 38.90 -26.12 -13.85
N SER A 19 40.21 -26.31 -13.95
CA SER A 19 41.15 -25.74 -14.91
C SER A 19 41.21 -26.60 -16.16
N ILE A 20 41.20 -26.02 -17.36
CA ILE A 20 41.84 -26.63 -18.56
C ILE A 20 42.54 -25.55 -19.37
N THR A 21 43.85 -25.71 -19.44
CA THR A 21 44.85 -25.15 -20.36
C THR A 21 44.59 -25.53 -21.82
N SER A 22 44.75 -24.59 -22.76
CA SER A 22 45.41 -24.90 -24.03
C SER A 22 45.96 -23.64 -24.70
N SER A 23 47.28 -23.61 -24.85
CA SER A 23 48.04 -22.64 -25.65
C SER A 23 47.79 -22.83 -27.15
N ALA A 24 47.82 -21.75 -27.93
CA ALA A 24 48.76 -21.57 -29.05
C ALA A 24 48.38 -20.39 -29.97
N HIS A 25 49.43 -19.85 -30.59
CA HIS A 25 49.50 -19.00 -31.78
C HIS A 25 49.36 -17.48 -31.66
N LEU A 26 50.54 -16.86 -31.60
CA LEU A 26 50.80 -15.53 -32.15
C LEU A 26 50.43 -15.51 -33.63
N ALA A 27 49.52 -14.59 -33.99
CA ALA A 27 49.33 -14.12 -35.35
C ALA A 27 49.53 -12.59 -35.35
N SER A 28 50.28 -12.13 -36.34
CA SER A 28 50.75 -10.77 -36.58
C SER A 28 49.62 -9.77 -36.84
N PRO A 29 49.83 -8.46 -36.60
CA PRO A 29 48.82 -7.42 -36.85
C PRO A 29 48.79 -7.05 -38.34
N THR A 30 47.67 -7.30 -39.01
CA THR A 30 47.33 -6.67 -40.29
C THR A 30 46.68 -5.29 -40.04
N PRO A 31 46.96 -4.26 -40.86
CA PRO A 31 46.34 -2.95 -40.70
C PRO A 31 44.84 -3.00 -41.00
N ASN A 32 44.03 -2.56 -40.03
CA ASN A 32 42.58 -2.48 -40.14
C ASN A 32 42.18 -1.36 -41.12
N PRO A 33 41.28 -1.61 -42.10
CA PRO A 33 40.68 -0.53 -42.87
C PRO A 33 39.74 0.30 -41.98
N PRO A 34 39.52 1.60 -42.30
CA PRO A 34 38.62 2.45 -41.53
C PRO A 34 37.21 1.84 -41.51
N PRO A 35 36.48 1.91 -40.38
CA PRO A 35 35.11 1.41 -40.34
C PRO A 35 34.25 2.29 -41.25
N LEU A 36 33.96 1.77 -42.45
CA LEU A 36 32.81 2.19 -43.23
C LEU A 36 31.59 1.88 -42.37
N PHE A 37 31.09 2.91 -41.67
CA PHE A 37 29.88 2.86 -40.87
C PHE A 37 28.73 2.44 -41.77
N SER A 38 28.50 1.13 -41.81
CA SER A 38 27.44 0.52 -42.59
C SER A 38 26.11 0.94 -41.96
N MET A 39 25.36 1.76 -42.69
CA MET A 39 24.05 2.30 -42.28
C MET A 39 23.03 1.19 -41.96
N ALA A 40 23.32 -0.07 -42.32
CA ALA A 40 22.57 -1.26 -41.94
C ALA A 40 22.67 -1.62 -40.45
N LYS A 41 23.70 -1.14 -39.72
CA LYS A 41 23.81 -1.28 -38.26
C LYS A 41 23.05 -0.18 -37.52
N LEU A 42 22.75 0.95 -38.15
CA LEU A 42 21.98 2.04 -37.54
C LEU A 42 20.49 1.69 -37.40
N LEU A 43 19.95 0.87 -38.31
CA LEU A 43 18.55 0.43 -38.26
C LEU A 43 18.17 -0.31 -36.96
N PRO A 44 18.91 -1.34 -36.48
CA PRO A 44 18.60 -1.99 -35.21
C PRO A 44 18.81 -1.07 -33.99
N PHE A 45 19.76 -0.14 -34.03
CA PHE A 45 19.95 0.86 -32.96
C PHE A 45 18.79 1.86 -32.90
N LEU A 46 18.26 2.30 -34.04
CA LEU A 46 17.10 3.19 -34.11
C LEU A 46 15.83 2.48 -33.63
N LEU A 47 15.63 1.22 -34.00
CA LEU A 47 14.50 0.41 -33.52
C LEU A 47 14.57 0.19 -31.99
N LEU A 48 15.76 -0.13 -31.46
CA LEU A 48 15.95 -0.31 -30.02
C LEU A 48 15.69 0.99 -29.24
N SER A 49 16.10 2.15 -29.77
CA SER A 49 15.83 3.47 -29.19
C SER A 49 14.33 3.83 -29.19
N LEU A 50 13.61 3.48 -30.27
CA LEU A 50 12.15 3.68 -30.36
C LEU A 50 11.39 2.80 -29.37
N ILE A 51 11.83 1.55 -29.20
CA ILE A 51 11.24 0.60 -28.24
C ILE A 51 11.51 1.06 -26.79
N LEU A 52 12.71 1.55 -26.50
CA LEU A 52 13.06 2.02 -25.15
C LEU A 52 12.31 3.30 -24.77
N SER A 53 12.15 4.24 -25.71
CA SER A 53 11.41 5.49 -25.49
C SER A 53 9.90 5.26 -25.35
N SER A 54 9.32 4.35 -26.14
CA SER A 54 7.91 3.94 -25.99
C SER A 54 7.65 3.19 -24.68
N ALA A 55 8.54 2.27 -24.28
CA ALA A 55 8.45 1.59 -22.98
C ALA A 55 8.54 2.58 -21.80
N LEU A 56 9.42 3.59 -21.87
CA LEU A 56 9.53 4.64 -20.86
C LEU A 56 8.27 5.51 -20.77
N LEU A 57 7.58 5.74 -21.90
CA LEU A 57 6.31 6.48 -21.93
C LEU A 57 5.16 5.66 -21.32
N LEU A 58 5.16 4.34 -21.52
CA LEU A 58 4.20 3.42 -20.90
C LEU A 58 4.42 3.30 -19.39
N LEU A 59 5.67 3.27 -18.92
CA LEU A 59 5.98 3.28 -17.47
C LEU A 59 5.60 4.59 -16.78
N ARG A 60 5.51 5.71 -17.50
CA ARG A 60 5.01 7.00 -16.98
C ARG A 60 3.48 7.07 -16.94
N ALA A 61 2.76 6.08 -17.45
CA ALA A 61 1.31 6.09 -17.52
C ALA A 61 0.61 5.59 -16.23
N GLU A 62 1.34 5.26 -15.16
CA GLU A 62 0.77 4.70 -13.92
C GLU A 62 0.87 5.58 -12.67
N ASP A 63 1.21 6.87 -12.77
CA ASP A 63 1.21 7.78 -11.60
C ASP A 63 -0.01 8.71 -11.50
N ASN A 64 -1.06 8.47 -12.29
CA ASN A 64 -2.32 9.19 -12.13
C ASN A 64 -3.38 8.26 -11.56
N MET A 65 -3.27 7.96 -10.26
CA MET A 65 -4.43 7.52 -9.50
C MET A 65 -5.45 8.67 -9.52
N PRO A 66 -6.62 8.53 -10.15
CA PRO A 66 -7.63 9.55 -10.04
C PRO A 66 -8.09 9.55 -8.58
N HIS A 67 -7.83 10.65 -7.87
CA HIS A 67 -8.67 11.01 -6.73
C HIS A 67 -10.04 11.41 -7.29
N GLU A 68 -10.81 10.40 -7.71
CA GLU A 68 -12.19 10.56 -8.12
C GLU A 68 -12.94 11.09 -6.90
N LYS A 69 -13.24 12.38 -6.94
CA LYS A 69 -14.06 13.04 -5.94
C LYS A 69 -15.36 12.23 -5.87
N PRO A 70 -15.75 11.70 -4.69
CA PRO A 70 -16.90 10.83 -4.61
C PRO A 70 -18.13 11.55 -5.20
N THR A 71 -18.76 10.93 -6.19
CA THR A 71 -19.97 11.42 -6.85
C THR A 71 -21.02 11.81 -5.82
N GLU A 72 -21.84 12.82 -6.08
CA GLU A 72 -22.95 13.25 -5.19
C GLU A 72 -23.78 12.05 -4.69
N GLU A 73 -24.01 11.06 -5.56
CA GLU A 73 -24.67 9.80 -5.24
C GLU A 73 -23.91 8.95 -4.19
N GLN A 74 -22.59 8.86 -4.29
CA GLN A 74 -21.74 8.18 -3.29
C GLN A 74 -21.79 8.87 -1.92
N LEU A 75 -21.91 10.20 -1.90
CA LEU A 75 -22.05 10.95 -0.66
C LEU A 75 -23.42 10.68 0.01
N LEU A 76 -24.49 10.59 -0.78
CA LEU A 76 -25.83 10.23 -0.30
C LEU A 76 -25.87 8.78 0.23
N ILE A 77 -25.25 7.82 -0.46
CA ILE A 77 -25.14 6.43 0.01
C ILE A 77 -24.33 6.35 1.30
N ARG A 78 -23.22 7.10 1.42
CA ARG A 78 -22.45 7.19 2.68
C ARG A 78 -23.25 7.83 3.79
N ARG A 79 -24.03 8.89 3.50
CA ARG A 79 -24.92 9.54 4.47
C ARG A 79 -26.00 8.58 4.96
N SER A 80 -26.54 7.74 4.09
CA SER A 80 -27.53 6.72 4.47
C SER A 80 -26.91 5.63 5.36
N ARG A 81 -25.72 5.13 5.03
CA ARG A 81 -25.06 4.05 5.81
C ARG A 81 -24.43 4.52 7.13
N TYR A 82 -24.04 5.78 7.23
CA TYR A 82 -23.36 6.33 8.41
C TYR A 82 -24.07 7.57 8.98
N GLY A 83 -25.36 7.73 8.72
CA GLY A 83 -26.21 8.76 9.30
C GLY A 83 -26.80 8.36 10.65
N PRO A 84 -27.40 9.32 11.39
CA PRO A 84 -28.19 9.00 12.58
C PRO A 84 -29.30 8.01 12.23
N GLY A 85 -29.36 6.88 12.95
CA GLY A 85 -30.36 5.84 12.71
C GLY A 85 -29.97 4.80 11.64
N SER A 86 -28.76 4.85 11.10
CA SER A 86 -28.26 3.82 10.18
C SER A 86 -28.01 2.48 10.85
N LEU A 87 -27.84 2.47 12.18
CA LEU A 87 -27.76 1.27 13.01
C LEU A 87 -28.92 1.21 14.01
N ARG A 88 -29.31 -0.01 14.36
CA ARG A 88 -30.16 -0.30 15.52
C ARG A 88 -29.28 -0.58 16.75
N SER A 89 -29.81 -0.31 17.95
CA SER A 89 -29.07 -0.48 19.21
C SER A 89 -28.47 -1.88 19.41
N TYR A 90 -29.14 -2.93 18.91
CA TYR A 90 -28.64 -4.31 19.01
C TYR A 90 -27.44 -4.59 18.09
N GLN A 91 -27.28 -3.82 16.99
CA GLN A 91 -26.15 -3.97 16.07
C GLN A 91 -24.86 -3.33 16.61
N CYS A 92 -24.96 -2.49 17.65
CA CYS A 92 -23.81 -1.80 18.23
C CYS A 92 -22.71 -2.74 18.73
N SER A 93 -23.07 -3.93 19.25
CA SER A 93 -22.07 -4.87 19.77
C SER A 93 -21.12 -5.35 18.66
N GLY A 94 -21.68 -5.76 17.52
CA GLY A 94 -20.91 -6.23 16.36
C GLY A 94 -20.06 -5.11 15.76
N GLU A 95 -20.66 -3.93 15.52
CA GLU A 95 -19.94 -2.81 14.92
C GLU A 95 -18.82 -2.26 15.82
N CYS A 96 -19.06 -2.16 17.13
CA CYS A 96 -18.00 -1.82 18.07
C CYS A 96 -16.95 -2.92 18.17
N GLY A 97 -17.35 -4.19 18.08
CA GLY A 97 -16.46 -5.33 17.99
C GLY A 97 -15.46 -5.17 16.85
N ARG A 98 -15.95 -4.81 15.65
CA ARG A 98 -15.15 -4.47 14.47
C ARG A 98 -14.27 -3.26 14.73
N ARG A 99 -14.85 -2.12 15.15
CA ARG A 99 -14.12 -0.87 15.36
C ARG A 99 -12.94 -1.02 16.32
N CYS A 100 -13.13 -1.81 17.37
CA CYS A 100 -12.16 -2.00 18.44
C CYS A 100 -11.24 -3.22 18.25
N SER A 101 -11.24 -3.90 17.10
CA SER A 101 -10.54 -5.19 16.95
C SER A 101 -9.02 -5.06 16.91
N ARG A 102 -8.49 -3.90 16.50
CA ARG A 102 -7.04 -3.65 16.37
C ARG A 102 -6.44 -2.76 17.47
N THR A 103 -7.21 -2.40 18.50
CA THR A 103 -6.70 -1.59 19.61
C THR A 103 -6.16 -2.48 20.74
N GLN A 104 -5.07 -2.03 21.37
CA GLN A 104 -4.56 -2.64 22.59
C GLN A 104 -5.49 -2.39 23.80
N TYR A 105 -6.31 -1.33 23.76
CA TYR A 105 -7.22 -0.95 24.84
C TYR A 105 -8.66 -1.44 24.59
N ARG A 106 -8.81 -2.70 24.16
CA ARG A 106 -10.08 -3.24 23.64
C ARG A 106 -11.26 -3.07 24.60
N LYS A 107 -11.08 -3.33 25.90
CA LYS A 107 -12.14 -3.18 26.91
C LYS A 107 -12.65 -1.74 27.00
N ALA A 108 -11.75 -0.77 27.09
CA ALA A 108 -12.10 0.65 27.13
C ALA A 108 -12.74 1.10 25.82
N CYS A 109 -12.17 0.69 24.67
CA CYS A 109 -12.73 0.99 23.36
C CYS A 109 -14.17 0.49 23.22
N MET A 110 -14.45 -0.77 23.58
CA MET A 110 -15.80 -1.34 23.52
C MET A 110 -16.80 -0.56 24.40
N LEU A 111 -16.37 -0.16 25.61
CA LEU A 111 -17.20 0.62 26.53
C LEU A 111 -17.60 1.98 25.92
N PHE A 112 -16.64 2.74 25.41
CA PHE A 112 -16.91 4.06 24.86
C PHE A 112 -17.61 3.98 23.51
N CYS A 113 -17.19 3.06 22.63
CA CYS A 113 -17.88 2.81 21.37
C CYS A 113 -19.35 2.46 21.61
N GLY A 114 -19.64 1.56 22.54
CA GLY A 114 -21.02 1.18 22.86
C GLY A 114 -21.88 2.34 23.35
N LYS A 115 -21.31 3.22 24.21
CA LYS A 115 -21.99 4.46 24.63
C LYS A 115 -22.28 5.37 23.45
N CYS A 116 -21.30 5.56 22.57
CA CYS A 116 -21.43 6.41 21.39
C CYS A 116 -22.44 5.84 20.39
N CYS A 117 -22.38 4.54 20.12
CA CYS A 117 -23.28 3.87 19.19
C CYS A 117 -24.73 3.91 19.68
N ARG A 118 -25.01 3.65 20.96
CA ARG A 118 -26.40 3.74 21.46
C ARG A 118 -26.96 5.17 21.43
N LYS A 119 -26.09 6.17 21.58
CA LYS A 119 -26.51 7.58 21.52
C LYS A 119 -26.70 8.07 20.09
N CYS A 120 -25.78 7.69 19.19
CA CYS A 120 -25.70 8.23 17.84
C CYS A 120 -26.25 7.30 16.76
N LEU A 121 -26.51 6.03 17.10
CA LEU A 121 -26.95 4.98 16.19
C LEU A 121 -26.08 4.87 14.93
N CYS A 122 -24.76 5.02 15.11
CA CYS A 122 -23.75 5.02 14.06
C CYS A 122 -22.38 4.59 14.61
N VAL A 123 -21.61 3.81 13.85
CA VAL A 123 -20.20 3.48 14.11
C VAL A 123 -19.41 3.65 12.80
N PRO A 124 -18.34 4.46 12.77
CA PRO A 124 -17.57 4.66 11.54
C PRO A 124 -16.90 3.39 11.00
N PRO A 125 -16.70 3.29 9.67
CA PRO A 125 -15.99 2.18 9.06
C PRO A 125 -14.49 2.22 9.38
N GLY A 126 -13.84 1.05 9.26
CA GLY A 126 -12.45 0.85 9.66
C GLY A 126 -12.25 0.82 11.18
N PHE A 127 -11.00 0.71 11.60
CA PHE A 127 -10.59 0.61 13.02
C PHE A 127 -10.26 1.97 13.63
N TYR A 128 -9.81 2.91 12.80
CA TYR A 128 -9.36 4.26 13.15
C TYR A 128 -9.93 5.28 12.15
N GLY A 129 -9.93 6.58 12.51
CA GLY A 129 -10.34 7.65 11.59
C GLY A 129 -11.82 7.60 11.15
N ASN A 130 -12.15 8.22 10.01
CA ASN A 130 -13.49 8.22 9.39
C ASN A 130 -14.64 8.73 10.26
N LYS A 131 -14.34 9.42 11.36
CA LYS A 131 -15.36 9.90 12.30
C LYS A 131 -16.30 10.90 11.63
N GLN A 132 -15.81 11.67 10.65
CA GLN A 132 -16.62 12.63 9.87
C GLN A 132 -17.83 12.00 9.18
N LEU A 133 -17.82 10.69 8.91
CA LEU A 133 -18.96 9.98 8.34
C LEU A 133 -20.14 9.87 9.32
N CYS A 134 -19.87 9.71 10.62
CA CYS A 134 -20.86 9.71 11.68
C CYS A 134 -20.75 11.00 12.52
N SER A 135 -21.40 12.10 12.11
CA SER A 135 -21.22 13.42 12.74
C SER A 135 -21.46 13.42 14.26
N CYS A 136 -22.52 12.75 14.76
CA CYS A 136 -22.76 12.63 16.21
C CYS A 136 -21.61 11.93 16.93
N TYR A 137 -21.10 10.82 16.38
CA TYR A 137 -19.99 10.05 16.94
C TYR A 137 -18.69 10.87 16.97
N ASN A 138 -18.43 11.68 15.94
CA ASN A 138 -17.26 12.57 15.85
C ASN A 138 -17.31 13.72 16.86
N ASN A 139 -18.50 14.30 17.00
CA ASN A 139 -18.69 15.55 17.73
C ASN A 139 -18.92 15.32 19.22
N TRP A 140 -19.10 14.07 19.66
CA TRP A 140 -19.27 13.80 21.09
C TRP A 140 -17.95 13.95 21.84
N LYS A 141 -17.87 14.99 22.68
CA LYS A 141 -16.68 15.34 23.46
C LYS A 141 -16.85 15.00 24.94
N THR A 142 -15.71 14.87 25.62
CA THR A 142 -15.65 14.81 27.08
C THR A 142 -15.84 16.20 27.67
N LYS A 143 -16.00 16.31 29.00
CA LYS A 143 -16.07 17.61 29.69
C LYS A 143 -14.81 18.47 29.50
N ARG A 144 -13.66 17.85 29.19
CA ARG A 144 -12.37 18.52 28.92
C ARG A 144 -12.17 18.84 27.43
N GLY A 145 -13.21 18.70 26.59
CA GLY A 145 -13.15 19.01 25.15
C GLY A 145 -12.55 17.93 24.26
N GLY A 146 -11.84 16.94 24.82
CA GLY A 146 -11.25 15.83 24.05
C GLY A 146 -12.30 14.88 23.44
N PRO A 147 -11.95 14.10 22.40
CA PRO A 147 -12.84 13.13 21.77
C PRO A 147 -13.29 12.06 22.77
N LYS A 148 -14.60 11.81 22.85
CA LYS A 148 -15.16 10.80 23.77
C LYS A 148 -15.25 9.42 23.13
N CYS A 149 -15.45 9.37 21.81
CA CYS A 149 -15.66 8.14 21.08
C CYS A 149 -14.34 7.65 20.44
N PRO A 150 -14.07 6.33 20.44
CA PRO A 150 -12.84 5.75 19.89
C PRO A 150 -12.75 5.87 18.37
#